data_AF-A0A7W1LH66-F1
#
_entry.id   AF-A0A7W1LH66-F1
#
_cell.length_a   1.000
_cell.length_b   1.000
_cell.length_c   1.000
_cell.angle_alpha   90.00
_cell.angle_beta   90.00
_cell.angle_gamma   90.00
#
_symmetry.space_group_name_H-M   'P 1'
#
loop_
_entity.id
_entity.type
_entity.pdbx_description
1 polymer ?
#
loop_
_entity_poly.entity_id
_entity_poly.type
_entity_poly.pdbx_seq_one_letter_code
_entity_poly.pdbx_strand_id
1 'polypeptide(L)'
;PAINELENCFLYDIDDLEAVVAETITGRRSEAARAEQLVAAEGERFRRWHASLDVVPTIASLRALAEEIRDSELARAGSKLSESERRHVESVTSQILAKLLHLPTIRMKEAAAAADGVVYADVVRHLFGLGEEERRV
;
A
#
# COMPACT_ATOMS: atom_id res chain seq x y z
N PRO A 1 33.04 -19.29 -49.67
CA PRO A 1 33.72 -20.61 -49.65
C PRO A 1 33.17 -21.50 -50.78
N ALA A 2 34.01 -22.35 -51.40
CA ALA A 2 33.64 -23.12 -52.60
C ALA A 2 32.48 -24.12 -52.42
N ILE A 3 32.00 -24.32 -51.18
CA ILE A 3 30.89 -25.22 -50.84
C ILE A 3 29.50 -24.66 -51.21
N ASN A 4 29.37 -23.34 -51.44
CA ASN A 4 28.13 -22.68 -51.87
C ASN A 4 27.81 -22.88 -53.36
N GLU A 5 28.70 -23.52 -54.12
CA GLU A 5 28.52 -23.79 -55.56
C GLU A 5 27.88 -25.18 -55.82
N LEU A 6 27.61 -25.96 -54.78
CA LEU A 6 26.98 -27.28 -54.86
C LEU A 6 25.45 -27.17 -54.70
N GLU A 7 24.70 -27.80 -55.61
CA GLU A 7 23.24 -27.89 -55.50
C GLU A 7 22.83 -28.55 -54.17
N ASN A 8 21.87 -27.94 -53.47
CA ASN A 8 21.37 -28.33 -52.14
C ASN A 8 22.33 -28.15 -50.95
N CYS A 9 23.44 -27.41 -51.09
CA CYS A 9 24.25 -26.98 -49.96
C CYS A 9 24.05 -25.49 -49.65
N PHE A 10 23.70 -25.17 -48.40
CA PHE A 10 23.58 -23.80 -47.91
C PHE A 10 24.65 -23.57 -46.83
N LEU A 11 25.58 -22.67 -47.09
CA LEU A 11 26.51 -22.18 -46.07
C LEU A 11 25.94 -20.90 -45.47
N TYR A 12 25.75 -20.93 -44.14
CA TYR A 12 25.49 -19.75 -43.34
C TYR A 12 26.72 -19.50 -42.47
N ASP A 13 27.28 -18.30 -42.53
CA ASP A 13 28.36 -17.88 -41.65
C ASP A 13 27.85 -17.00 -40.48
N ILE A 14 28.78 -16.49 -39.68
CA ILE A 14 28.44 -15.67 -38.50
C ILE A 14 27.79 -14.35 -38.93
N ASP A 15 28.16 -13.82 -40.10
CA ASP A 15 27.62 -12.57 -40.63
C ASP A 15 26.16 -12.77 -41.12
N ASP A 16 25.83 -13.96 -41.64
CA ASP A 16 24.45 -14.33 -41.97
C ASP A 16 23.53 -14.44 -40.72
N LEU A 17 24.08 -14.87 -39.59
CA LEU A 17 23.37 -14.89 -38.30
C LEU A 17 23.19 -13.46 -37.73
N GLU A 18 24.12 -12.54 -37.98
CA GLU A 18 23.99 -11.14 -37.56
C GLU A 18 22.77 -10.46 -38.17
N ALA A 19 22.40 -10.76 -39.42
CA ALA A 19 21.21 -10.21 -40.07
C ALA A 19 19.90 -10.63 -39.38
N VAL A 20 19.78 -11.91 -38.98
CA VAL A 20 18.64 -12.43 -38.22
C VAL A 20 18.61 -11.86 -36.80
N VAL A 21 19.79 -11.70 -36.19
CA VAL A 21 19.93 -11.07 -34.87
C VAL A 21 19.56 -9.58 -34.92
N ALA A 22 19.86 -8.85 -36.00
CA ALA A 22 19.50 -7.44 -36.15
C ALA A 22 17.97 -7.20 -36.18
N GLU A 23 17.23 -8.10 -36.84
CA GLU A 23 15.75 -8.11 -36.81
C GLU A 23 15.24 -8.42 -35.39
N THR A 24 15.92 -9.32 -34.68
CA THR A 24 15.63 -9.66 -33.27
C THR A 24 15.99 -8.51 -32.32
N ILE A 25 17.05 -7.73 -32.59
CA ILE A 25 17.51 -6.60 -31.76
C ILE A 25 16.47 -5.47 -31.77
N THR A 26 15.82 -5.21 -32.91
CA THR A 26 14.76 -4.20 -32.99
C THR A 26 13.55 -4.61 -32.15
N GLY A 27 13.14 -5.87 -32.23
CA GLY A 27 12.12 -6.44 -31.33
C GLY A 27 12.54 -6.42 -29.86
N ARG A 28 13.81 -6.72 -29.55
CA ARG A 28 14.34 -6.63 -28.17
C ARG A 28 14.36 -5.21 -27.63
N ARG A 29 14.59 -4.19 -28.48
CA ARG A 29 14.51 -2.78 -28.09
C ARG A 29 13.08 -2.36 -27.78
N SER A 30 12.09 -2.77 -28.58
CA SER A 30 10.68 -2.47 -28.30
C SER A 30 10.19 -3.16 -27.03
N GLU A 31 10.57 -4.42 -26.82
CA GLU A 31 10.24 -5.16 -25.60
C GLU A 31 10.95 -4.58 -24.37
N ALA A 32 12.22 -4.15 -24.50
CA ALA A 32 12.93 -3.45 -23.43
C ALA A 32 12.24 -2.13 -23.04
N ALA A 33 11.84 -1.31 -24.02
CA ALA A 33 11.09 -0.08 -23.76
C ALA A 33 9.75 -0.34 -23.05
N ARG A 34 9.06 -1.43 -23.43
CA ARG A 34 7.83 -1.85 -22.75
C ARG A 34 8.09 -2.31 -21.31
N ALA A 35 9.18 -3.05 -21.08
CA ALA A 35 9.58 -3.47 -19.75
C ALA A 35 9.95 -2.26 -18.86
N GLU A 36 10.67 -1.28 -19.40
CA GLU A 36 11.00 -0.04 -18.69
C GLU A 36 9.74 0.74 -18.26
N GLN A 37 8.74 0.85 -19.13
CA GLN A 37 7.46 1.47 -18.78
C GLN A 37 6.75 0.73 -17.65
N LEU A 38 6.75 -0.61 -17.67
CA LEU A 38 6.16 -1.42 -16.63
C LEU A 38 6.89 -1.22 -15.29
N VAL A 39 8.22 -1.26 -15.30
CA VAL A 39 9.05 -1.03 -14.11
C VAL A 39 8.81 0.37 -13.54
N ALA A 40 8.70 1.39 -14.38
CA ALA A 40 8.40 2.75 -13.94
C ALA A 40 7.02 2.83 -13.27
N ALA A 41 6.00 2.18 -13.84
CA ALA A 41 4.65 2.14 -13.28
C ALA A 41 4.59 1.42 -11.93
N GLU A 42 5.23 0.25 -11.80
CA GLU A 42 5.30 -0.47 -10.53
C GLU A 42 6.17 0.27 -9.49
N GLY A 43 7.23 0.95 -9.92
CA GLY A 43 8.03 1.80 -9.05
C GLY A 43 7.21 2.95 -8.44
N GLU A 44 6.33 3.58 -9.23
CA GLU A 44 5.41 4.60 -8.72
C GLU A 44 4.36 4.02 -7.78
N ARG A 45 3.81 2.85 -8.09
CA ARG A 45 2.89 2.14 -7.20
C ARG A 45 3.53 1.78 -5.87
N PHE A 46 4.79 1.32 -5.88
CA PHE A 46 5.57 1.02 -4.69
C PHE A 46 5.80 2.28 -3.84
N ARG A 47 6.19 3.41 -4.45
CA ARG A 47 6.38 4.69 -3.73
C ARG A 47 5.11 5.14 -3.03
N ARG A 48 3.96 5.11 -3.71
CA ARG A 48 2.66 5.46 -3.11
C ARG A 48 2.28 4.52 -1.96
N TRP A 49 2.51 3.22 -2.13
CA TRP A 49 2.29 2.25 -1.05
C TRP A 49 3.19 2.52 0.15
N HIS A 50 4.48 2.79 -0.08
CA HIS A 50 5.43 3.08 1.00
C HIS A 50 5.04 4.36 1.76
N ALA A 51 4.71 5.44 1.06
CA ALA A 51 4.22 6.68 1.68
C ALA A 51 2.95 6.46 2.51
N SER A 52 2.07 5.54 2.09
CA SER A 52 0.87 5.18 2.86
C SER A 52 1.16 4.55 4.22
N LEU A 53 2.39 4.08 4.48
CA LEU A 53 2.77 3.47 5.75
C LEU A 53 3.01 4.51 6.87
N ASP A 54 3.31 5.77 6.53
CA ASP A 54 3.64 6.81 7.51
C ASP A 54 2.47 7.16 8.45
N VAL A 55 1.23 6.91 8.02
CA VAL A 55 0.03 7.16 8.81
C VAL A 55 -0.37 5.96 9.68
N VAL A 56 0.26 4.79 9.52
CA VAL A 56 -0.06 3.57 10.28
C VAL A 56 0.05 3.78 11.79
N PRO A 57 1.08 4.44 12.34
CA PRO A 57 1.14 4.74 13.78
C PRO A 57 -0.02 5.59 14.26
N THR A 58 -0.41 6.63 13.50
CA THR A 58 -1.55 7.49 13.83
C THR A 58 -2.86 6.71 13.87
N ILE A 59 -3.07 5.83 12.89
CA ILE A 59 -4.23 4.94 12.84
C ILE A 59 -4.28 4.03 14.07
N ALA A 60 -3.14 3.50 14.50
CA ALA A 60 -3.05 2.66 15.68
C ALA A 60 -3.39 3.44 16.94
N SER A 61 -2.84 4.64 17.11
CA SER A 61 -3.16 5.53 18.24
C SER A 61 -4.64 5.91 18.28
N LEU A 62 -5.25 6.23 17.13
CA LEU A 62 -6.68 6.56 17.05
C LEU A 62 -7.55 5.38 17.49
N ARG A 63 -7.22 4.17 17.04
CA ARG A 63 -7.92 2.94 17.47
C ARG A 63 -7.76 2.71 18.96
N ALA A 64 -6.55 2.86 19.49
CA ALA A 64 -6.28 2.69 20.92
C ALA A 64 -7.11 3.66 21.77
N LEU A 65 -7.14 4.94 21.41
CA LEU A 65 -7.97 5.96 22.08
C LEU A 65 -9.45 5.59 22.05
N ALA A 66 -9.96 5.16 20.90
CA ALA A 66 -11.38 4.80 20.76
C ALA A 66 -11.76 3.58 21.61
N GLU A 67 -10.89 2.59 21.68
CA GLU A 67 -11.04 1.40 22.53
C GLU A 67 -10.96 1.76 24.02
N GLU A 68 -10.02 2.63 24.42
CA GLU A 68 -9.91 3.13 25.79
C GLU A 68 -11.20 3.84 26.24
N ILE A 69 -11.75 4.71 25.39
CA ILE A 69 -13.03 5.39 25.65
C ILE A 69 -14.14 4.34 25.83
N ARG A 70 -14.25 3.37 24.92
CA ARG A 70 -15.29 2.33 24.99
C ARG A 70 -15.17 1.53 26.29
N ASP A 71 -13.96 1.09 26.64
CA ASP A 71 -13.73 0.27 27.82
C ASP A 71 -14.05 1.05 29.11
N SER A 72 -13.75 2.35 29.15
CA SER A 72 -14.12 3.23 30.26
C SER A 72 -15.63 3.37 30.44
N GLU A 73 -16.38 3.46 29.34
CA GLU A 73 -17.85 3.56 29.36
C GLU A 73 -18.51 2.22 29.69
N LEU A 74 -17.96 1.12 29.20
CA LEU A 74 -18.38 -0.23 29.58
C LEU A 74 -18.16 -0.50 31.07
N ALA A 75 -17.03 -0.07 31.63
CA ALA A 75 -16.75 -0.19 33.06
C ALA A 75 -17.75 0.62 33.92
N ARG A 76 -18.13 1.83 33.47
CA ARG A 76 -19.16 2.65 34.13
C ARG A 76 -20.54 1.99 34.08
N ALA A 77 -20.90 1.41 32.94
CA ALA A 77 -22.19 0.74 32.76
C ALA A 77 -22.26 -0.63 33.47
N GLY A 78 -21.14 -1.35 33.57
CA GLY A 78 -21.08 -2.75 33.99
C GLY A 78 -21.62 -3.05 35.38
N SER A 79 -21.61 -2.08 36.30
CA SER A 79 -22.22 -2.24 37.63
C SER A 79 -23.75 -2.37 37.63
N LYS A 80 -24.41 -2.05 36.50
CA LYS A 80 -25.88 -1.99 36.38
C LYS A 80 -26.47 -3.00 35.41
N LEU A 81 -25.64 -3.82 34.76
CA LEU A 81 -26.05 -4.71 33.67
C LEU A 81 -25.90 -6.18 34.07
N SER A 82 -26.82 -7.03 33.62
CA SER A 82 -26.64 -8.48 33.62
C SER A 82 -25.54 -8.90 32.63
N GLU A 83 -25.01 -10.12 32.79
CA GLU A 83 -23.98 -10.66 31.87
C GLU A 83 -24.46 -10.78 30.42
N SER A 84 -25.76 -10.96 30.19
CA SER A 84 -26.34 -10.99 28.84
C SER A 84 -26.34 -9.58 28.22
N GLU A 85 -26.76 -8.58 28.99
CA GLU A 85 -26.79 -7.18 28.55
C GLU A 85 -25.37 -6.65 28.31
N ARG A 86 -24.43 -6.98 29.20
CA ARG A 86 -23.01 -6.60 29.05
C ARG A 86 -22.46 -7.06 27.69
N ARG A 87 -22.64 -8.33 27.35
CA ARG A 87 -22.20 -8.88 26.05
C ARG A 87 -22.89 -8.23 24.86
N HIS A 88 -24.18 -7.89 25.00
CA HIS A 88 -24.91 -7.19 23.94
C HIS A 88 -24.37 -5.77 23.71
N VAL A 89 -24.13 -5.02 24.80
CA VAL A 89 -23.57 -3.66 24.74
C VAL A 89 -22.15 -3.68 24.20
N GLU A 90 -21.31 -4.62 24.61
CA GLU A 90 -19.96 -4.82 24.05
C GLU A 90 -20.00 -5.06 22.54
N SER A 91 -20.92 -5.91 22.07
CA SER A 91 -21.07 -6.18 20.64
C SER A 91 -21.50 -4.93 19.86
N VAL A 92 -22.51 -4.21 20.34
CA VAL A 92 -23.03 -3.02 19.67
C VAL A 92 -21.99 -1.90 19.64
N THR A 93 -21.33 -1.63 20.76
CA THR A 93 -20.30 -0.58 20.85
C THR A 93 -19.08 -0.89 19.98
N SER A 94 -18.63 -2.15 19.94
CA SER A 94 -17.56 -2.60 19.03
C SER A 94 -17.96 -2.43 17.56
N GLN A 95 -19.20 -2.74 17.19
CA GLN A 95 -19.70 -2.53 15.83
C GLN A 95 -19.79 -1.03 15.47
N ILE A 96 -20.16 -0.17 16.41
CA ILE A 96 -20.18 1.28 16.22
C ILE A 96 -18.76 1.78 15.96
N LEU A 97 -17.79 1.41 16.81
CA LEU A 97 -16.38 1.78 16.59
C LEU A 97 -15.86 1.29 15.25
N ALA A 98 -16.13 0.03 14.88
CA ALA A 98 -15.70 -0.52 13.60
C ALA A 98 -16.25 0.30 12.42
N LYS A 99 -17.55 0.65 12.45
CA LYS A 99 -18.19 1.46 11.40
C LYS A 99 -17.66 2.89 11.37
N LEU A 100 -17.50 3.53 12.53
CA LEU A 100 -16.98 4.89 12.64
C LEU A 100 -15.54 5.01 12.15
N LEU A 101 -14.68 4.04 12.49
CA LEU A 101 -13.26 4.08 12.17
C LEU A 101 -12.91 3.52 10.78
N HIS A 102 -13.85 2.87 10.10
CA HIS A 102 -13.61 2.30 8.76
C HIS A 102 -13.23 3.38 7.74
N LEU A 103 -14.11 4.37 7.53
CA LEU A 103 -13.89 5.42 6.53
C LEU A 103 -12.68 6.31 6.88
N PRO A 104 -12.50 6.80 8.12
CA PRO A 104 -11.30 7.55 8.49
C PRO A 104 -10.00 6.78 8.28
N THR A 105 -9.97 5.47 8.57
CA THR A 105 -8.80 4.60 8.30
C THR A 105 -8.46 4.58 6.81
N ILE A 106 -9.48 4.42 5.95
CA ILE A 106 -9.28 4.40 4.50
C ILE A 106 -8.77 5.76 4.02
N ARG A 107 -9.44 6.85 4.42
CA ARG A 107 -9.08 8.22 4.02
C ARG A 107 -7.67 8.60 4.45
N MET A 108 -7.24 8.19 5.63
CA MET A 108 -5.87 8.39 6.10
C MET A 108 -4.85 7.68 5.20
N LYS A 109 -5.09 6.42 4.83
CA LYS A 109 -4.20 5.66 3.93
C LYS A 109 -4.16 6.25 2.52
N GLU A 110 -5.31 6.68 2.01
CA GLU A 110 -5.43 7.36 0.70
C GLU A 110 -4.68 8.69 0.69
N ALA A 111 -4.88 9.52 1.72
CA ALA A 111 -4.19 10.80 1.86
C ALA A 111 -2.67 10.59 1.97
N ALA A 112 -2.22 9.61 2.77
CA ALA A 112 -0.81 9.26 2.92
C ALA A 112 -0.14 8.79 1.62
N ALA A 113 -0.89 8.15 0.72
CA ALA A 113 -0.42 7.77 -0.61
C ALA A 113 -0.39 8.95 -1.61
N ALA A 114 -1.01 10.09 -1.28
CA ALA A 114 -0.98 11.33 -2.06
C ALA A 114 0.06 12.30 -1.48
N ALA A 115 0.47 13.31 -2.24
CA ALA A 115 1.48 14.29 -1.82
C ALA A 115 1.09 15.08 -0.54
N ASP A 116 -0.19 15.11 -0.18
CA ASP A 116 -0.73 15.81 1.00
C ASP A 116 -0.76 14.95 2.29
N GLY A 117 -0.19 13.74 2.24
CA GLY A 117 -0.31 12.72 3.26
C GLY A 117 0.16 13.10 4.66
N VAL A 118 1.27 13.83 4.74
CA VAL A 118 1.85 14.27 6.01
C VAL A 118 0.92 15.25 6.73
N VAL A 119 0.31 16.18 5.99
CA VAL A 119 -0.60 17.19 6.54
C VAL A 119 -1.86 16.54 7.12
N TYR A 120 -2.41 15.55 6.43
CA TYR A 120 -3.63 14.88 6.89
C TYR A 120 -3.41 14.06 8.17
N ALA A 121 -2.27 13.34 8.26
CA ALA A 121 -1.90 12.60 9.46
C ALA A 121 -1.72 13.54 10.67
N ASP A 122 -1.07 14.69 10.48
CA ASP A 122 -0.88 15.69 11.54
C ASP A 122 -2.20 16.34 11.99
N VAL A 123 -3.14 16.59 11.07
CA VAL A 123 -4.48 17.07 11.43
C VAL A 123 -5.21 16.04 12.30
N VAL A 124 -5.16 14.75 11.96
CA VAL A 124 -5.79 13.70 12.79
C VAL A 124 -5.11 13.61 14.15
N ARG A 125 -3.78 13.70 14.20
CA ARG A 125 -3.03 13.75 15.46
C ARG A 125 -3.49 14.92 16.33
N HIS A 126 -3.59 16.11 15.75
CA HIS A 126 -4.01 17.30 16.47
C HIS A 126 -5.47 17.22 16.96
N LEU A 127 -6.40 16.81 16.10
CA LEU A 127 -7.83 16.73 16.44
C LEU A 127 -8.14 15.74 17.56
N PHE A 128 -7.38 14.65 17.64
CA PHE A 128 -7.59 13.58 18.60
C PHE A 128 -6.51 13.50 19.69
N GLY A 129 -5.61 14.49 19.75
CA GLY A 129 -4.50 14.52 20.73
C GLY A 129 -3.56 13.31 20.63
N LEU A 130 -3.40 12.74 19.44
CA LEU A 130 -2.59 11.54 19.22
C LEU A 130 -1.14 11.96 18.97
N GLY A 131 -0.24 11.75 19.93
CA GLY A 131 1.19 12.00 19.74
C GLY A 131 1.75 13.25 20.41
N GLU A 132 1.30 13.59 21.62
CA GLU A 132 2.04 14.45 22.55
C GLU A 132 1.93 13.93 24.00
N GLU A 133 2.62 12.83 24.31
CA GLU A 133 3.04 12.54 25.70
C GLU A 133 4.46 11.95 25.69
N GLU A 134 5.46 12.79 25.40
CA GLU A 134 6.84 12.60 25.94
C GLU A 134 7.73 13.84 25.83
N ARG A 135 7.21 15.00 26.25
CA ARG A 135 8.02 16.10 26.80
C ARG A 135 7.38 16.65 28.07
N ARG A 136 7.22 15.79 29.07
CA ARG A 136 7.25 16.26 30.47
C ARG A 136 8.73 16.23 30.90
N VAL A 137 9.35 17.40 30.85
CA VAL A 137 10.58 17.71 31.60
C VAL A 137 10.17 18.09 33.02
#